data_AF-A0A383E4D4-F1
#
_entry.id   AF-A0A383E4D4-F1
#
_cell.length_a   1.000
_cell.length_b   1.000
_cell.length_c   1.000
_cell.angle_alpha   90.00
_cell.angle_beta   90.00
_cell.angle_gamma   90.00
#
_symmetry.space_group_name_H-M   'P 1'
#
loop_
_entity.id
_entity.type
_entity.pdbx_description
1 polymer ?
#
loop_
_entity_poly.entity_id
_entity_poly.type
_entity_poly.pdbx_seq_one_letter_code
_entity_poly.pdbx_strand_id
1 'polypeptide(L)'
;IFDDNFSNNDFKFGTGKKITKDNIEMWFQRISYVGELGWEIYIPIENSKQIYEAIVSREKKFNLVHAGAHSMDIMRMEKGYLHWGHDISPAESPFEAGLSFAIKLNKKEDFIGKEYLIKNKNVREKSLLMFTLSDSIPGNPLLLHDEPIYYDGKIVGETTSGNYSFIYNKNLAFGYIDNNLKIDMANSIFEIEVAKKKYKASLLLQPLHDPENKFTRN
;
A
#
# COMPACT_ATOMS: atom_id res chain seq x y z
N ILE A 1 4.22 0.05 28.87
CA ILE A 1 3.42 -1.20 28.85
C ILE A 1 4.38 -2.38 28.84
N PHE A 2 5.31 -2.40 27.89
CA PHE A 2 6.23 -3.53 27.69
C PHE A 2 7.63 -3.34 28.30
N ASP A 3 7.85 -2.24 29.02
CA ASP A 3 9.08 -1.91 29.77
C ASP A 3 10.41 -2.03 28.96
N ASP A 4 10.32 -1.95 27.64
CA ASP A 4 11.43 -1.98 26.68
C ASP A 4 11.59 -0.60 26.00
N ASN A 5 12.73 -0.39 25.37
CA ASN A 5 13.06 0.80 24.61
C ASN A 5 12.60 0.67 23.15
N PHE A 6 11.72 1.60 22.75
CA PHE A 6 11.14 1.73 21.42
C PHE A 6 11.70 2.94 20.64
N SER A 7 12.84 3.50 21.09
CA SER A 7 13.50 4.59 20.37
C SER A 7 13.96 4.15 18.99
N ASN A 8 14.12 5.12 18.08
CA ASN A 8 14.59 4.84 16.72
C ASN A 8 15.98 4.16 16.69
N ASN A 9 16.85 4.48 17.65
CA ASN A 9 18.20 3.90 17.73
C ASN A 9 18.16 2.43 18.18
N ASP A 10 17.25 2.09 19.08
CA ASP A 10 17.18 0.77 19.73
C ASP A 10 16.24 -0.19 18.99
N PHE A 11 15.26 0.34 18.26
CA PHE A 11 14.30 -0.45 17.50
C PHE A 11 14.12 0.15 16.10
N LYS A 12 15.10 -0.05 15.21
CA LYS A 12 15.11 0.48 13.84
C LYS A 12 13.97 -0.04 12.97
N PHE A 13 13.54 0.75 11.98
CA PHE A 13 12.56 0.32 10.98
C PHE A 13 13.02 -0.94 10.23
N GLY A 14 12.08 -1.85 9.95
CA GLY A 14 12.34 -3.08 9.22
C GLY A 14 13.03 -4.17 10.04
N THR A 15 13.16 -4.00 11.37
CA THR A 15 13.68 -5.03 12.27
C THR A 15 12.56 -5.59 13.16
N GLY A 16 12.87 -6.68 13.85
CA GLY A 16 12.01 -7.23 14.88
C GLY A 16 12.83 -7.80 16.03
N LYS A 17 12.22 -7.89 17.21
CA LYS A 17 12.83 -8.48 18.40
C LYS A 17 11.76 -9.13 19.28
N LYS A 18 12.21 -10.07 20.11
CA LYS A 18 11.38 -10.63 21.17
C LYS A 18 11.37 -9.68 22.37
N ILE A 19 10.19 -9.46 22.93
CA ILE A 19 9.99 -8.69 24.16
C ILE A 19 9.19 -9.56 25.12
N THR A 20 9.70 -9.73 26.34
CA THR A 20 9.05 -10.54 27.37
C THR A 20 8.49 -9.64 28.46
N LYS A 21 7.20 -9.78 28.74
CA LYS A 21 6.51 -9.08 29.84
C LYS A 21 5.66 -10.08 30.60
N ASP A 22 5.79 -10.11 31.93
CA ASP A 22 5.01 -10.99 32.81
C ASP A 22 5.04 -12.48 32.37
N ASN A 23 6.23 -12.96 31.97
CA ASN A 23 6.48 -14.30 31.41
C ASN A 23 5.80 -14.60 30.06
N ILE A 24 5.29 -13.58 29.36
CA ILE A 24 4.73 -13.70 28.02
C ILE A 24 5.78 -13.18 27.03
N GLU A 25 6.35 -14.08 26.22
CA GLU A 25 7.24 -13.73 25.13
C GLU A 25 6.42 -13.34 23.89
N MET A 26 6.67 -12.15 23.35
CA MET A 26 5.99 -11.62 22.16
C MET A 26 7.01 -11.25 21.10
N TRP A 27 6.67 -11.42 19.83
CA TRP A 27 7.47 -10.90 18.72
C TRP A 27 6.94 -9.54 18.29
N PHE A 28 7.80 -8.52 18.39
CA PHE A 28 7.52 -7.19 17.89
C PHE A 28 8.26 -6.99 16.57
N GLN A 29 7.58 -6.44 15.58
CA GLN A 29 8.17 -6.08 14.30
C GLN A 29 7.87 -4.62 13.99
N ARG A 30 8.91 -3.80 13.77
CA ARG A 30 8.74 -2.39 13.40
C ARG A 30 8.49 -2.27 11.90
N ILE A 31 7.23 -2.48 11.54
CA ILE A 31 6.68 -2.32 10.19
C ILE A 31 5.21 -1.93 10.32
N SER A 32 4.65 -1.29 9.30
CA SER A 32 3.29 -0.78 9.32
C SER A 32 2.73 -0.73 7.90
N TYR A 33 1.64 -1.43 7.66
CA TYR A 33 0.96 -1.41 6.36
C TYR A 33 0.11 -0.15 6.15
N VAL A 34 -0.16 0.61 7.21
CA VAL A 34 -0.79 1.94 7.11
C VAL A 34 0.23 3.07 6.91
N GLY A 35 1.53 2.72 6.92
CA GLY A 35 2.67 3.62 6.69
C GLY A 35 2.81 4.79 7.66
N GLU A 36 2.30 4.61 8.87
CA GLU A 36 2.60 5.43 10.05
C GLU A 36 3.57 4.69 10.98
N LEU A 37 4.17 5.40 11.94
CA LEU A 37 4.98 4.77 12.99
C LEU A 37 4.15 3.74 13.76
N GLY A 38 4.66 2.51 13.84
CA GLY A 38 3.98 1.45 14.57
C GLY A 38 4.77 0.15 14.62
N TRP A 39 4.19 -0.81 15.32
CA TRP A 39 4.70 -2.17 15.46
C TRP A 39 3.58 -3.17 15.27
N GLU A 40 3.87 -4.23 14.55
CA GLU A 40 3.08 -5.46 14.59
C GLU A 40 3.51 -6.27 15.82
N ILE A 41 2.53 -6.72 16.61
CA ILE A 41 2.76 -7.47 17.84
C ILE A 41 2.15 -8.85 17.68
N TYR A 42 3.01 -9.86 17.65
CA TYR A 42 2.61 -11.25 17.57
C TYR A 42 2.65 -11.86 18.97
N ILE A 43 1.49 -12.34 19.41
CA ILE A 43 1.21 -12.72 20.80
C ILE A 43 0.69 -14.17 20.80
N PRO A 44 1.11 -15.03 21.76
CA PRO A 44 0.45 -16.30 21.99
C PRO A 44 -1.05 -16.12 22.18
N ILE A 45 -1.85 -16.97 21.54
CA ILE A 45 -3.31 -16.75 21.45
C ILE A 45 -3.98 -16.71 22.83
N GLU A 46 -3.49 -17.52 23.77
CA GLU A 46 -3.93 -17.59 25.17
C GLU A 46 -3.72 -16.28 25.93
N ASN A 47 -2.77 -15.44 25.50
CA ASN A 47 -2.45 -14.15 26.13
C ASN A 47 -3.03 -12.95 25.37
N SER A 48 -3.58 -13.14 24.18
CA SER A 48 -4.06 -12.07 23.29
C SER A 48 -5.01 -11.09 23.97
N LYS A 49 -6.01 -11.60 24.71
CA LYS A 49 -6.98 -10.77 25.45
C LYS A 49 -6.31 -9.90 26.50
N GLN A 50 -5.45 -10.48 27.34
CA GLN A 50 -4.75 -9.77 28.41
C GLN A 50 -3.88 -8.64 27.84
N ILE A 51 -3.13 -8.91 26.76
CA ILE A 51 -2.27 -7.90 26.14
C ILE A 51 -3.09 -6.80 25.47
N TYR A 52 -4.16 -7.16 24.76
CA TYR A 52 -5.10 -6.20 24.18
C TYR A 52 -5.71 -5.28 25.24
N GLU A 53 -6.23 -5.83 26.34
CA GLU A 53 -6.81 -5.05 27.45
C GLU A 53 -5.75 -4.14 28.10
N ALA A 54 -4.51 -4.60 28.23
CA ALA A 54 -3.41 -3.78 28.74
C ALA A 54 -3.11 -2.56 27.85
N ILE A 55 -3.19 -2.71 26.52
CA ILE A 55 -3.04 -1.60 25.56
C ILE A 55 -4.24 -0.65 25.64
N VAL A 56 -5.46 -1.17 25.49
CA VAL A 56 -6.68 -0.35 25.43
C VAL A 56 -6.97 0.34 26.76
N SER A 57 -6.49 -0.19 27.90
CA SER A 57 -6.56 0.53 29.18
C SER A 57 -5.92 1.92 29.16
N ARG A 58 -5.06 2.22 28.17
CA ARG A 58 -4.41 3.52 27.97
C ARG A 58 -5.15 4.46 27.02
N GLU A 59 -6.33 4.08 26.54
CA GLU A 59 -7.15 4.82 25.57
C GLU A 59 -7.27 6.30 25.94
N LYS A 60 -7.75 6.62 27.14
CA LYS A 60 -7.95 8.01 27.59
C LYS A 60 -6.68 8.85 27.64
N LYS A 61 -5.52 8.21 27.85
CA LYS A 61 -4.24 8.92 27.97
C LYS A 61 -3.68 9.30 26.60
N PHE A 62 -3.91 8.48 25.58
CA PHE A 62 -3.29 8.63 24.25
C PHE A 62 -4.32 8.81 23.12
N ASN A 63 -5.60 8.96 23.45
CA ASN A 63 -6.71 9.02 22.48
C ASN A 63 -6.65 7.85 21.49
N LEU A 64 -6.41 6.65 22.01
CA LEU A 64 -6.37 5.46 21.16
C LEU A 64 -7.75 5.21 20.58
N VAL A 65 -7.79 4.72 19.35
CA VAL A 65 -9.02 4.31 18.69
C VAL A 65 -8.79 2.98 18.00
N HIS A 66 -9.86 2.19 17.86
CA HIS A 66 -9.83 1.02 16.99
C HIS A 66 -9.90 1.47 15.54
N ALA A 67 -9.06 0.86 14.70
CA ALA A 67 -9.09 1.03 13.26
C ALA A 67 -9.36 -0.33 12.62
N GLY A 68 -10.27 -0.36 11.65
CA GLY A 68 -10.65 -1.58 10.93
C GLY A 68 -9.94 -1.72 9.58
N ALA A 69 -10.25 -2.80 8.88
CA ALA A 69 -9.66 -3.11 7.58
C ALA A 69 -9.90 -2.02 6.53
N HIS A 70 -11.05 -1.34 6.53
CA HIS A 70 -11.32 -0.25 5.59
C HIS A 70 -10.41 0.97 5.82
N SER A 71 -10.16 1.35 7.07
CA SER A 71 -9.19 2.40 7.38
C SER A 71 -7.79 2.00 6.92
N MET A 72 -7.41 0.74 7.15
CA MET A 72 -6.12 0.21 6.70
C MET A 72 -5.98 0.22 5.18
N ASP A 73 -7.02 -0.18 4.45
CA ASP A 73 -7.03 -0.21 2.98
C ASP A 73 -6.96 1.20 2.35
N ILE A 74 -7.55 2.20 3.01
CA ILE A 74 -7.37 3.60 2.60
C ILE A 74 -5.92 4.04 2.82
N MET A 75 -5.39 3.83 4.02
CA MET A 75 -4.05 4.32 4.38
C MET A 75 -2.92 3.63 3.60
N ARG A 76 -3.05 2.33 3.31
CA ARG A 76 -2.08 1.64 2.45
C ARG A 76 -2.07 2.21 1.04
N MET A 77 -3.23 2.63 0.51
CA MET A 77 -3.31 3.29 -0.79
C MET A 77 -2.70 4.69 -0.76
N GLU A 78 -2.93 5.46 0.31
CA GLU A 78 -2.29 6.77 0.49
C GLU A 78 -0.75 6.66 0.46
N LYS A 79 -0.20 5.53 0.93
CA LYS A 79 1.22 5.18 0.92
C LYS A 79 1.74 4.56 -0.38
N GLY A 80 0.87 4.22 -1.33
CA GLY A 80 1.29 3.51 -2.54
C GLY A 80 1.61 2.03 -2.29
N TYR A 81 1.17 1.43 -1.19
CA TYR A 81 1.42 0.03 -0.88
C TYR A 81 0.44 -0.89 -1.61
N LEU A 82 1.00 -1.95 -2.19
CA LEU A 82 0.26 -2.87 -3.05
C LEU A 82 -0.33 -4.03 -2.26
N HIS A 83 -1.51 -4.47 -2.66
CA HIS A 83 -2.22 -5.59 -2.07
C HIS A 83 -2.20 -6.82 -3.00
N TRP A 84 -1.68 -7.94 -2.50
CA TRP A 84 -1.66 -9.18 -3.28
C TRP A 84 -3.07 -9.73 -3.46
N GLY A 85 -3.40 -10.16 -4.68
CA GLY A 85 -4.74 -10.57 -5.09
C GLY A 85 -5.58 -9.44 -5.67
N HIS A 86 -5.16 -8.18 -5.52
CA HIS A 86 -5.78 -7.02 -6.16
C HIS A 86 -4.79 -6.32 -7.11
N ASP A 87 -3.74 -5.71 -6.56
CA ASP A 87 -2.77 -4.93 -7.35
C ASP A 87 -1.66 -5.80 -7.97
N ILE A 88 -1.40 -6.95 -7.36
CA ILE A 88 -0.38 -7.90 -7.83
C ILE A 88 -0.90 -9.33 -7.73
N SER A 89 -0.61 -10.12 -8.76
CA SER A 89 -0.96 -11.53 -8.86
C SER A 89 0.15 -12.29 -9.61
N PRO A 90 0.00 -13.59 -9.88
CA PRO A 90 0.89 -14.31 -10.79
C PRO A 90 0.84 -13.82 -12.25
N ALA A 91 -0.14 -12.99 -12.63
CA ALA A 91 -0.30 -12.49 -14.00
C ALA A 91 0.62 -11.32 -14.34
N GLU A 92 1.20 -10.66 -13.33
CA GLU A 92 2.08 -9.51 -13.51
C GLU A 92 3.52 -9.83 -13.11
N SER A 93 4.47 -9.26 -13.84
CA SER A 93 5.84 -9.22 -13.35
C SER A 93 6.00 -8.13 -12.28
N PRO A 94 6.94 -8.29 -11.32
CA PRO A 94 7.25 -7.25 -10.35
C PRO A 94 7.73 -5.93 -10.99
N PHE A 95 8.23 -5.95 -12.24
CA PHE A 95 8.65 -4.74 -12.93
C PHE A 95 7.48 -3.90 -13.44
N GLU A 96 6.39 -4.55 -13.84
CA GLU A 96 5.14 -3.91 -14.26
C GLU A 96 4.41 -3.32 -13.05
N ALA A 97 4.47 -4.01 -11.90
CA ALA A 97 3.94 -3.53 -10.63
C ALA A 97 4.79 -2.45 -9.94
N GLY A 98 5.92 -2.02 -10.53
CA GLY A 98 6.82 -1.03 -9.90
C GLY A 98 7.61 -1.53 -8.68
N LEU A 99 7.64 -2.84 -8.43
CA LEU A 99 8.29 -3.48 -7.27
C LEU A 99 9.77 -3.84 -7.49
N SER A 100 10.45 -3.13 -8.39
CA SER A 100 11.87 -3.39 -8.70
C SER A 100 12.79 -3.30 -7.47
N PHE A 101 12.42 -2.46 -6.48
CA PHE A 101 13.15 -2.30 -5.23
C PHE A 101 13.17 -3.58 -4.36
N ALA A 102 12.22 -4.49 -4.56
CA ALA A 102 12.12 -5.75 -3.83
C ALA A 102 12.93 -6.89 -4.46
N ILE A 103 13.58 -6.66 -5.61
CA ILE A 103 14.28 -7.69 -6.38
C ILE A 103 15.79 -7.51 -6.28
N LYS A 104 16.48 -8.54 -5.80
CA LYS A 104 17.96 -8.58 -5.77
C LYS A 104 18.51 -9.49 -6.86
N LEU A 105 18.56 -9.01 -8.10
CA LEU A 105 19.02 -9.80 -9.26
C LEU A 105 20.47 -10.28 -9.14
N ASN A 106 21.32 -9.54 -8.42
CA ASN A 106 22.72 -9.89 -8.18
C ASN A 106 22.93 -10.82 -6.97
N LYS A 107 21.86 -11.35 -6.37
CA LYS A 107 21.94 -12.35 -5.31
C LYS A 107 22.68 -13.59 -5.83
N LYS A 108 23.56 -14.19 -5.03
CA LYS A 108 24.35 -15.37 -5.44
C LYS A 108 23.45 -16.56 -5.72
N GLU A 109 22.47 -16.77 -4.85
CA GLU A 109 21.51 -17.86 -4.92
C GLU A 109 20.61 -17.73 -6.16
N ASP A 110 20.24 -18.87 -6.73
CA ASP A 110 19.29 -18.95 -7.83
C ASP A 110 17.87 -19.10 -7.28
N PHE A 111 17.18 -17.96 -7.11
CA PHE A 111 15.81 -17.95 -6.62
C PHE A 111 14.82 -18.20 -7.77
N ILE A 112 13.65 -18.76 -7.45
CA ILE A 112 12.61 -19.08 -8.44
C ILE A 112 12.27 -17.83 -9.26
N GLY A 113 12.38 -17.93 -10.58
CA GLY A 113 12.09 -16.84 -11.53
C GLY A 113 13.27 -15.90 -11.83
N LYS A 114 14.44 -16.08 -11.23
CA LYS A 114 15.61 -15.20 -11.44
C LYS A 114 16.03 -15.08 -12.90
N GLU A 115 16.17 -16.20 -13.61
CA GLU A 115 16.58 -16.21 -15.02
C GLU A 115 15.59 -15.42 -15.89
N TYR A 116 14.29 -15.63 -15.67
CA TYR A 116 13.23 -14.91 -16.37
C TYR A 116 13.31 -13.40 -16.10
N LEU A 117 13.48 -12.99 -14.84
CA LEU A 117 13.58 -11.57 -14.48
C LEU A 117 14.84 -10.91 -15.07
N ILE A 118 15.96 -11.64 -15.16
CA ILE A 118 17.18 -11.12 -15.80
C ILE A 118 16.94 -10.87 -17.29
N LYS A 119 16.32 -11.83 -18.00
CA LYS A 119 16.02 -11.72 -19.43
C LYS A 119 15.02 -10.60 -19.72
N ASN A 120 14.05 -10.39 -18.84
CA ASN A 120 12.92 -9.47 -19.05
C ASN A 120 12.99 -8.18 -18.21
N LYS A 121 14.16 -7.82 -17.65
CA LYS A 121 14.30 -6.68 -16.72
C LYS A 121 13.81 -5.32 -17.24
N ASN A 122 13.74 -5.16 -18.56
CA ASN A 122 13.33 -3.92 -19.24
C ASN A 122 11.98 -4.07 -19.95
N VAL A 123 11.37 -5.25 -19.91
CA VAL A 123 10.07 -5.52 -20.54
C VAL A 123 8.98 -5.16 -19.56
N ARG A 124 8.02 -4.36 -20.02
CA ARG A 124 6.80 -4.01 -19.28
C ARG A 124 5.69 -3.92 -20.31
N GLU A 125 4.82 -4.92 -20.38
CA GLU A 125 3.68 -4.88 -21.30
C GLU A 125 2.59 -3.99 -20.73
N LYS A 126 2.47 -3.94 -19.40
CA LYS A 126 1.64 -2.98 -18.67
C LYS A 126 2.38 -2.30 -17.53
N SER A 127 1.85 -1.19 -17.01
CA SER A 127 2.41 -0.50 -15.85
C SER A 127 1.32 -0.22 -14.83
N LEU A 128 1.57 -0.58 -13.57
CA LEU A 128 0.72 -0.15 -12.46
C LEU A 128 0.97 1.33 -12.18
N LEU A 129 -0.12 2.09 -12.11
CA LEU A 129 -0.11 3.53 -11.86
C LEU A 129 -1.12 3.90 -10.79
N MET A 130 -0.95 5.08 -10.23
CA MET A 130 -1.86 5.66 -9.25
C MET A 130 -2.58 6.85 -9.86
N PHE A 131 -3.84 7.05 -9.51
CA PHE A 131 -4.68 8.13 -10.02
C PHE A 131 -5.44 8.79 -8.88
N THR A 132 -5.81 10.06 -9.10
CA THR A 132 -6.83 10.74 -8.30
C THR A 132 -7.94 11.28 -9.17
N LEU A 133 -9.18 11.23 -8.70
CA LEU A 133 -10.30 11.84 -9.40
C LEU A 133 -10.38 13.34 -9.10
N SER A 134 -10.69 14.16 -10.11
CA SER A 134 -10.77 15.63 -9.96
C SER A 134 -11.99 16.07 -9.13
N ASP A 135 -13.16 15.49 -9.40
CA ASP A 135 -14.45 15.90 -8.83
C ASP A 135 -15.05 14.77 -8.01
N SER A 136 -14.58 14.62 -6.77
CA SER A 136 -15.05 13.57 -5.89
C SER A 136 -15.27 14.02 -4.45
N ILE A 137 -16.24 13.39 -3.80
CA ILE A 137 -16.61 13.59 -2.39
C ILE A 137 -16.59 12.23 -1.68
N PRO A 138 -16.58 12.21 -0.34
CA PRO A 138 -16.63 10.94 0.39
C PRO A 138 -17.79 10.06 -0.11
N GLY A 139 -17.46 8.85 -0.55
CA GLY A 139 -18.42 7.86 -1.03
C GLY A 139 -19.01 8.11 -2.42
N ASN A 140 -18.58 9.14 -3.18
CA ASN A 140 -19.07 9.38 -4.54
C ASN A 140 -18.01 9.96 -5.50
N PRO A 141 -17.69 9.27 -6.63
CA PRO A 141 -18.17 7.92 -6.95
C PRO A 141 -17.64 6.87 -5.96
N LEU A 142 -18.34 5.75 -5.86
CA LEU A 142 -17.86 4.57 -5.14
C LEU A 142 -16.94 3.79 -6.08
N LEU A 143 -15.65 4.08 -6.00
CA LEU A 143 -14.60 3.40 -6.75
C LEU A 143 -14.12 2.19 -5.92
N LEU A 144 -13.98 1.03 -6.55
CA LEU A 144 -13.64 -0.22 -5.87
C LEU A 144 -12.46 -0.95 -6.54
N HIS A 145 -12.69 -1.46 -7.75
CA HIS A 145 -11.75 -2.20 -8.60
C HIS A 145 -12.45 -2.56 -9.93
N ASP A 146 -11.66 -3.02 -10.92
CA ASP A 146 -12.09 -3.44 -12.25
C ASP A 146 -12.78 -2.36 -13.10
N GLU A 147 -12.79 -1.10 -12.63
CA GLU A 147 -13.31 0.00 -13.44
C GLU A 147 -12.39 0.28 -14.65
N PRO A 148 -12.95 0.43 -15.87
CA PRO A 148 -12.15 0.71 -17.06
C PRO A 148 -11.49 2.08 -16.98
N ILE A 149 -10.21 2.13 -17.36
CA ILE A 149 -9.44 3.36 -17.49
C ILE A 149 -9.40 3.76 -18.95
N TYR A 150 -9.75 5.01 -19.23
CA TYR A 150 -9.81 5.58 -20.56
C TYR A 150 -8.73 6.63 -20.78
N TYR A 151 -8.25 6.67 -22.02
CA TYR A 151 -7.45 7.77 -22.57
C TYR A 151 -7.90 8.00 -24.02
N ASP A 152 -8.17 9.27 -24.36
CA ASP A 152 -8.66 9.67 -25.69
C ASP A 152 -9.87 8.82 -26.18
N GLY A 153 -10.83 8.60 -25.27
CA GLY A 153 -12.07 7.86 -25.54
C GLY A 153 -11.91 6.34 -25.66
N LYS A 154 -10.71 5.78 -25.56
CA LYS A 154 -10.43 4.34 -25.65
C LYS A 154 -10.08 3.76 -24.29
N ILE A 155 -10.49 2.52 -24.03
CA ILE A 155 -10.04 1.77 -22.86
C ILE A 155 -8.55 1.47 -23.05
N VAL A 156 -7.76 1.82 -22.05
CA VAL A 156 -6.31 1.66 -22.02
C VAL A 156 -5.83 0.81 -20.84
N GLY A 157 -6.75 0.41 -19.97
CA GLY A 157 -6.43 -0.32 -18.76
C GLY A 157 -7.64 -0.53 -17.86
N GLU A 158 -7.35 -1.03 -16.66
CA GLU A 158 -8.34 -1.32 -15.63
C GLU A 158 -7.77 -0.99 -14.25
N THR A 159 -8.65 -0.55 -13.35
CA THR A 159 -8.28 -0.30 -11.95
C THR A 159 -8.19 -1.61 -11.18
N THR A 160 -7.32 -1.65 -10.18
CA THR A 160 -7.11 -2.82 -9.30
C THR A 160 -7.59 -2.56 -7.87
N SER A 161 -7.53 -1.29 -7.45
CA SER A 161 -7.92 -0.84 -6.12
C SER A 161 -8.49 0.57 -6.20
N GLY A 162 -9.51 0.86 -5.39
CA GLY A 162 -10.18 2.15 -5.30
C GLY A 162 -10.59 2.48 -3.87
N ASN A 163 -10.36 3.72 -3.43
CA ASN A 163 -10.80 4.20 -2.12
C ASN A 163 -10.94 5.73 -2.09
N TYR A 164 -11.60 6.25 -1.04
CA TYR A 164 -11.59 7.67 -0.72
C TYR A 164 -10.64 7.95 0.45
N SER A 165 -9.62 8.78 0.20
CA SER A 165 -8.79 9.34 1.26
C SER A 165 -9.50 10.52 1.94
N PHE A 166 -9.82 10.34 3.22
CA PHE A 166 -10.47 11.36 4.05
C PHE A 166 -9.50 12.46 4.49
N ILE A 167 -8.21 12.15 4.66
CA ILE A 167 -7.20 13.13 5.07
C ILE A 167 -6.86 14.06 3.90
N TYR A 168 -6.76 13.50 2.69
CA TYR A 168 -6.35 14.26 1.50
C TYR A 168 -7.53 14.77 0.67
N ASN A 169 -8.76 14.35 0.99
CA ASN A 169 -9.99 14.67 0.26
C ASN A 169 -9.90 14.30 -1.23
N LYS A 170 -9.45 13.07 -1.51
CA LYS A 170 -9.25 12.54 -2.87
C LYS A 170 -9.76 11.12 -2.97
N ASN A 171 -10.53 10.81 -4.03
CA ASN A 171 -10.62 9.43 -4.50
C ASN A 171 -9.26 9.02 -5.10
N LEU A 172 -8.80 7.84 -4.70
CA LEU A 172 -7.58 7.19 -5.14
C LEU A 172 -7.93 5.95 -5.94
N ALA A 173 -7.25 5.75 -7.07
CA ALA A 173 -7.31 4.52 -7.84
C ALA A 173 -5.90 4.01 -8.10
N PHE A 174 -5.68 2.70 -7.98
CA PHE A 174 -4.55 2.03 -8.63
C PHE A 174 -5.07 1.32 -9.88
N GLY A 175 -4.22 1.14 -10.87
CA GLY A 175 -4.62 0.39 -12.07
C GLY A 175 -3.48 0.18 -13.05
N TYR A 176 -3.63 -0.85 -13.88
CA TYR A 176 -2.68 -1.16 -14.93
C TYR A 176 -3.07 -0.47 -16.24
N ILE A 177 -2.09 0.12 -16.91
CA ILE A 177 -2.23 0.65 -18.27
C ILE A 177 -1.37 -0.18 -19.22
N ASP A 178 -1.91 -0.51 -20.40
CA ASP A 178 -1.18 -1.18 -21.48
C ASP A 178 -0.14 -0.23 -22.08
N ASN A 179 1.14 -0.59 -21.97
CA ASN A 179 2.27 0.19 -22.48
C ASN A 179 2.44 0.08 -24.00
N ASN A 180 1.75 -0.85 -24.67
CA ASN A 180 1.75 -0.93 -26.13
C ASN A 180 0.93 0.22 -26.76
N LEU A 181 0.12 0.90 -25.95
CA LEU A 181 -0.65 2.07 -26.35
C LEU A 181 0.21 3.32 -26.25
N LYS A 182 0.17 4.17 -27.28
CA LYS A 182 0.90 5.45 -27.29
C LYS A 182 0.16 6.48 -26.43
N ILE A 183 0.57 6.61 -25.17
CA ILE A 183 -0.01 7.53 -24.20
C ILE A 183 1.04 8.55 -23.77
N ASP A 184 0.72 9.85 -23.86
CA ASP A 184 1.60 10.91 -23.33
C ASP A 184 1.39 11.06 -21.82
N MET A 185 2.04 10.20 -21.04
CA MET A 185 1.87 10.13 -19.58
C MET A 185 2.07 11.48 -18.86
N ALA A 186 2.85 12.41 -19.42
CA ALA A 186 3.17 13.68 -18.78
C ALA A 186 2.03 14.70 -18.86
N ASN A 187 1.19 14.64 -19.89
CA ASN A 187 0.13 15.63 -20.14
C ASN A 187 -1.27 14.99 -20.28
N SER A 188 -1.38 13.68 -20.05
CA SER A 188 -2.64 12.95 -20.21
C SER A 188 -3.64 13.28 -19.11
N ILE A 189 -4.87 13.58 -19.53
CA ILE A 189 -6.05 13.48 -18.66
C ILE A 189 -6.68 12.12 -18.96
N PHE A 190 -6.72 11.26 -17.95
CA PHE A 190 -7.41 9.98 -18.02
C PHE A 190 -8.86 10.18 -17.62
N GLU A 191 -9.69 9.19 -17.92
CA GLU A 191 -11.02 9.05 -17.31
C GLU A 191 -11.16 7.66 -16.72
N ILE A 192 -11.84 7.54 -15.58
CA ILE A 192 -12.20 6.24 -15.00
C ILE A 192 -13.73 6.15 -15.04
N GLU A 193 -14.24 5.07 -15.62
CA GLU A 193 -15.68 4.84 -15.73
C GLU A 193 -16.20 4.09 -14.51
N VAL A 194 -16.97 4.78 -13.67
CA VAL A 194 -17.63 4.19 -12.51
C VAL A 194 -19.13 4.19 -12.76
N ALA A 195 -19.75 3.02 -12.72
CA ALA A 195 -21.18 2.84 -12.94
C ALA A 195 -21.71 3.58 -14.20
N LYS A 196 -21.02 3.42 -15.34
CA LYS A 196 -21.31 4.04 -16.65
C LYS A 196 -21.14 5.56 -16.73
N LYS A 197 -20.54 6.18 -15.71
CA LYS A 197 -20.17 7.60 -15.72
C LYS A 197 -18.67 7.73 -15.71
N LYS A 198 -18.14 8.51 -16.64
CA LYS A 198 -16.71 8.82 -16.74
C LYS A 198 -16.35 9.97 -15.81
N TYR A 199 -15.31 9.79 -15.02
CA TYR A 199 -14.74 10.77 -14.11
C TYR A 199 -13.32 11.10 -14.53
N LYS A 200 -13.00 12.39 -14.64
CA LYS A 200 -11.62 12.82 -14.94
C LYS A 200 -10.67 12.35 -13.85
N ALA A 201 -9.58 11.75 -14.27
CA ALA A 201 -8.54 11.19 -13.43
C ALA A 201 -7.18 11.79 -13.81
N SER A 202 -6.43 12.22 -12.79
CA SER A 202 -5.07 12.72 -12.91
C SER A 202 -4.09 11.68 -12.41
N LEU A 203 -2.99 11.49 -13.13
CA LEU A 203 -1.91 10.60 -12.71
C LEU A 203 -1.27 11.14 -11.43
N LEU A 204 -1.04 10.24 -10.48
CA LEU A 204 -0.37 10.50 -9.22
C LEU A 204 1.03 9.85 -9.24
N LEU A 205 2.07 10.69 -9.35
CA LEU A 205 3.46 10.23 -9.52
C LEU A 205 4.13 9.77 -8.22
N GLN A 206 3.60 10.19 -7.07
CA GLN A 206 4.11 9.87 -5.75
C GLN A 206 2.93 9.58 -4.81
N PRO A 207 3.11 8.71 -3.80
CA PRO A 207 2.12 8.52 -2.76
C PRO A 207 1.62 9.84 -2.17
N LEU A 208 0.32 9.93 -1.84
CA LEU A 208 -0.24 11.11 -1.18
C LEU A 208 0.37 11.31 0.21
N HIS A 209 0.69 10.21 0.89
CA HIS A 209 1.22 10.22 2.24
C HIS A 209 2.69 9.78 2.27
N ASP A 210 3.52 10.65 2.86
CA ASP A 210 4.91 10.37 3.21
C ASP A 210 5.72 9.63 2.12
N PRO A 211 5.88 10.22 0.92
CA PRO A 211 6.57 9.55 -0.19
C PRO A 211 8.03 9.22 0.12
N GLU A 212 8.64 9.94 1.07
CA GLU A 212 10.03 9.72 1.52
C GLU A 212 10.15 8.71 2.68
N ASN A 213 9.04 8.17 3.18
CA ASN A 213 8.99 7.25 4.32
C ASN A 213 9.61 7.81 5.61
N LYS A 214 9.46 9.12 5.87
CA LYS A 214 9.98 9.79 7.08
C LYS A 214 9.26 9.34 8.34
N PHE A 215 7.93 9.18 8.32
CA PHE A 215 7.14 8.84 9.51
C PHE A 215 7.38 7.41 9.99
N THR A 216 7.62 6.49 9.05
CA THR A 216 7.90 5.08 9.40
C THR A 216 9.35 4.87 9.83
N ARG A 217 10.30 5.60 9.23
CA ARG A 217 11.75 5.34 9.39
C ARG A 217 12.42 6.15 10.49
N ASN A 218 11.95 7.36 10.79
CA ASN A 218 12.59 8.26 11.76
C ASN A 218 11.82 8.28 13.08
#